data_AF-A0A915N6D0-F1
#
_entry.id   AF-A0A915N6D0-F1
#
_cell.length_a   1.000
_cell.length_b   1.000
_cell.length_c   1.000
_cell.angle_alpha   90.00
_cell.angle_beta   90.00
_cell.angle_gamma   90.00
#
_symmetry.space_group_name_H-M   'P 1'
#
loop_
_entity.id
_entity.type
_entity.pdbx_description
1 polymer ?
#
loop_
_entity_poly.entity_id
_entity_poly.type
_entity_poly.pdbx_seq_one_letter_code
_entity_poly.pdbx_strand_id
1 'polypeptide(L)'
;MRKQSVNCYYVTPVFYALMTMAQTISVWMTVAMSLHRFIGVCFPYQSGRVLTARNVKGIIGGVILTAVLFNIFRFFEVTFEVCWMEPIGVELPVLRMTALRQNELYRKLFYEWAYTLIMFVVPFTVLIAVNSMVIGAIHKE
;
A
#
# COMPACT_ATOMS: atom_id res chain seq x y z
N MET A 1 7.37 32.88 9.64
CA MET A 1 6.44 32.12 8.77
C MET A 1 7.11 31.50 7.53
N ARG A 2 8.00 32.20 6.78
CA ARG A 2 8.66 31.67 5.56
C ARG A 2 9.48 30.38 5.75
N LYS A 3 10.21 30.20 6.87
CA LYS A 3 11.00 28.97 7.14
C LYS A 3 10.16 27.70 7.29
N GLN A 4 8.92 27.83 7.79
CA GLN A 4 8.04 26.68 8.02
C GLN A 4 7.50 26.13 6.70
N SER A 5 7.24 27.02 5.73
CA SER A 5 6.81 26.66 4.39
C SER A 5 7.88 25.85 3.66
N VAL A 6 9.15 26.28 3.71
CA VAL A 6 10.25 25.61 2.98
C VAL A 6 10.51 24.19 3.51
N ASN A 7 10.50 23.98 4.83
CA ASN A 7 10.69 22.64 5.42
C ASN A 7 9.57 21.66 5.04
N CYS A 8 8.35 22.15 4.81
CA CYS A 8 7.21 21.31 4.43
C CYS A 8 7.45 20.62 3.07
N TYR A 9 8.11 21.31 2.12
CA TYR A 9 8.41 20.76 0.81
C TYR A 9 9.44 19.61 0.87
N TYR A 10 10.44 19.72 1.75
CA TYR A 10 11.46 18.67 1.92
C TYR A 10 10.89 17.38 2.50
N VAL A 11 9.90 17.47 3.39
CA VAL A 11 9.28 16.29 4.01
C VAL A 11 8.17 15.69 3.16
N THR A 12 7.60 16.45 2.20
CA THR A 12 6.47 16.00 1.37
C THR A 12 6.72 14.68 0.61
N PRO A 13 7.86 14.47 -0.09
CA PRO A 13 8.09 13.19 -0.78
C PRO A 13 8.22 12.00 0.20
N VAL A 14 8.78 12.25 1.39
CA VAL A 14 8.88 11.23 2.45
C VAL A 14 7.49 10.87 2.98
N PHE A 15 6.65 11.87 3.28
CA PHE A 15 5.28 11.64 3.71
C PHE A 15 4.46 10.94 2.63
N TYR A 16 4.60 11.31 1.37
CA TYR A 16 3.92 10.64 0.25
C TYR A 16 4.23 9.14 0.22
N ALA A 17 5.51 8.76 0.29
CA ALA A 17 5.91 7.36 0.30
C ALA A 17 5.45 6.63 1.57
N LEU A 18 5.51 7.28 2.73
CA LEU A 18 5.01 6.72 3.99
C LEU A 18 3.49 6.47 3.95
N MET A 19 2.72 7.42 3.39
CA MET A 19 1.27 7.29 3.24
C MET A 19 0.91 6.11 2.33
N THR A 20 1.59 5.95 1.19
CA THR A 20 1.33 4.82 0.29
C THR A 20 1.74 3.48 0.91
N MET A 21 2.84 3.43 1.67
CA MET A 21 3.22 2.25 2.45
C MET A 21 2.17 1.91 3.50
N ALA A 22 1.74 2.89 4.31
CA ALA A 22 0.74 2.68 5.34
C ALA A 22 -0.59 2.18 4.75
N GLN A 23 -1.01 2.77 3.62
CA GLN A 23 -2.18 2.31 2.87
C GLN A 23 -2.03 0.84 2.46
N THR A 24 -0.88 0.47 1.88
CA THR A 24 -0.60 -0.91 1.44
C THR A 24 -0.68 -1.89 2.59
N ILE A 25 0.00 -1.58 3.70
CA ILE A 25 0.00 -2.41 4.91
C ILE A 25 -1.44 -2.60 5.39
N SER A 26 -2.23 -1.52 5.44
CA SER A 26 -3.62 -1.58 5.87
C SER A 26 -4.45 -2.54 5.01
N VAL A 27 -4.37 -2.44 3.68
CA VAL A 27 -5.13 -3.31 2.76
C VAL A 27 -4.78 -4.79 2.97
N TRP A 28 -3.49 -5.13 2.97
CA TRP A 28 -3.06 -6.51 3.10
C TRP A 28 -3.25 -7.08 4.52
N MET A 29 -3.17 -6.24 5.55
CA MET A 29 -3.54 -6.62 6.91
C MET A 29 -5.03 -6.94 7.02
N THR A 30 -5.90 -6.18 6.36
CA THR A 30 -7.34 -6.49 6.31
C THR A 30 -7.59 -7.85 5.66
N VAL A 31 -6.93 -8.14 4.53
CA VAL A 31 -7.00 -9.46 3.88
C VAL A 31 -6.52 -10.57 4.82
N ALA A 32 -5.38 -10.37 5.49
CA ALA A 32 -4.84 -11.35 6.44
C ALA A 32 -5.80 -11.60 7.61
N MET A 33 -6.43 -10.57 8.15
CA MET A 33 -7.43 -10.68 9.22
C MET A 33 -8.69 -11.43 8.76
N SER A 34 -9.17 -11.18 7.55
CA SER A 34 -10.30 -11.92 6.98
C SER A 34 -9.96 -13.40 6.78
N LEU A 35 -8.77 -13.71 6.27
CA LEU A 35 -8.29 -15.08 6.14
C LEU A 35 -8.14 -15.76 7.51
N HIS A 36 -7.63 -15.05 8.51
CA HIS A 36 -7.53 -15.55 9.88
C HIS A 36 -8.90 -15.99 10.42
N ARG A 37 -9.92 -15.14 10.26
CA ARG A 37 -11.31 -15.46 10.66
C ARG A 37 -11.85 -16.65 9.86
N PHE A 38 -11.62 -16.69 8.56
CA PHE A 38 -12.11 -17.78 7.70
C PHE A 38 -11.51 -19.13 8.04
N ILE A 39 -10.21 -19.22 8.28
CA ILE A 39 -9.57 -20.48 8.69
C ILE A 39 -10.14 -20.93 10.05
N GLY A 40 -10.39 -19.99 10.98
CA GLY A 40 -11.00 -20.31 12.26
C GLY A 40 -12.43 -20.87 12.16
N VAL A 41 -13.25 -20.33 11.24
CA VAL A 41 -14.66 -20.74 11.08
C VAL A 41 -14.79 -21.98 10.19
N CYS A 42 -14.20 -21.97 8.99
CA CYS A 42 -14.40 -23.02 8.00
C CYS A 42 -13.48 -24.23 8.20
N PHE A 43 -12.36 -24.08 8.92
CA PHE A 43 -11.39 -25.15 9.16
C PHE A 43 -10.98 -25.26 10.64
N PRO A 44 -11.93 -25.46 11.57
CA PRO A 44 -11.67 -25.42 13.01
C PRO A 44 -10.59 -26.42 13.47
N TYR A 45 -10.50 -27.61 12.86
CA TYR A 45 -9.47 -28.60 13.19
C TYR A 45 -8.06 -28.18 12.76
N GLN A 46 -7.92 -27.51 11.61
CA GLN A 46 -6.63 -27.02 11.12
C GLN A 46 -6.26 -25.67 11.75
N SER A 47 -7.24 -24.95 12.28
CA SER A 47 -7.09 -23.62 12.86
C SER A 47 -6.00 -23.57 13.94
N GLY A 48 -5.98 -24.54 14.87
CA GLY A 48 -4.98 -24.61 15.94
C GLY A 48 -3.54 -24.81 15.48
N ARG A 49 -3.32 -25.41 14.30
CA ARG A 49 -1.98 -25.59 13.72
C ARG A 49 -1.56 -24.41 12.85
N VAL A 50 -2.51 -23.81 12.14
CA VAL A 50 -2.24 -22.72 11.18
C VAL A 50 -2.16 -21.36 11.90
N LEU A 51 -3.09 -21.08 12.81
CA LEU A 51 -3.25 -19.78 13.48
C LEU A 51 -2.42 -19.67 14.77
N THR A 52 -1.27 -20.34 14.81
CA THR A 52 -0.35 -20.20 15.96
C THR A 52 0.25 -18.80 16.02
N ALA A 53 0.57 -18.32 17.23
CA ALA A 53 1.15 -16.99 17.42
C ALA A 53 2.44 -16.77 16.62
N ARG A 54 3.25 -17.83 16.41
CA ARG A 54 4.46 -17.77 15.58
C ARG A 54 4.11 -17.52 14.11
N ASN A 55 3.16 -18.27 13.56
CA ASN A 55 2.76 -18.15 12.17
C ASN A 55 2.11 -16.80 11.89
N VAL A 56 1.21 -16.34 12.78
CA VAL A 56 0.55 -15.04 12.64
C VAL A 56 1.56 -13.89 12.68
N LYS A 57 2.53 -13.92 13.61
CA LYS A 57 3.63 -12.94 13.62
C LYS A 57 4.46 -12.98 12.34
N GLY A 58 4.71 -14.16 11.79
CA GLY A 58 5.37 -14.34 10.49
C GLY A 58 4.59 -13.72 9.34
N ILE A 59 3.26 -13.91 9.30
CA ILE A 59 2.38 -13.30 8.29
C ILE A 59 2.41 -11.78 8.40
N ILE A 60 2.27 -11.23 9.61
CA ILE A 60 2.32 -9.77 9.83
C ILE A 60 3.66 -9.20 9.38
N GLY A 61 4.78 -9.83 9.76
CA GLY A 61 6.11 -9.44 9.32
C GLY A 61 6.26 -9.51 7.80
N GLY A 62 5.74 -10.57 7.18
CA GLY A 62 5.75 -10.75 5.73
C GLY A 62 4.92 -9.69 4.98
N VAL A 63 3.76 -9.31 5.51
CA VAL A 63 2.92 -8.24 4.96
C VAL A 63 3.66 -6.90 5.02
N ILE A 64 4.25 -6.56 6.17
CA ILE A 64 5.03 -5.31 6.33
C ILE A 64 6.22 -5.31 5.36
N LEU A 65 6.99 -6.41 5.31
CA LEU A 65 8.15 -6.52 4.43
C LEU A 65 7.75 -6.36 2.95
N THR A 66 6.72 -7.07 2.51
CA THR A 66 6.23 -7.01 1.13
C THR A 66 5.72 -5.61 0.80
N ALA A 67 5.01 -4.96 1.73
CA ALA A 67 4.54 -3.59 1.55
C ALA A 67 5.69 -2.60 1.42
N VAL A 68 6.74 -2.73 2.23
CA VAL A 68 7.94 -1.88 2.14
C VAL A 68 8.66 -2.12 0.81
N LEU A 69 8.90 -3.37 0.43
CA LEU A 69 9.59 -3.72 -0.83
C LEU A 69 8.81 -3.22 -2.06
N PHE A 70 7.49 -3.33 -2.06
CA PHE A 70 6.66 -2.88 -3.18
C PHE A 70 6.62 -1.35 -3.31
N ASN A 71 6.65 -0.64 -2.18
CA ASN A 71 6.58 0.82 -2.16
C ASN A 71 7.96 1.51 -2.11
N ILE A 72 9.07 0.79 -1.97
CA ILE A 72 10.41 1.41 -1.90
C ILE A 72 10.72 2.23 -3.16
N PHE A 73 10.27 1.76 -4.33
CA PHE A 73 10.42 2.46 -5.60
C PHE A 73 9.69 3.81 -5.63
N ARG A 74 8.67 3.99 -4.79
CA ARG A 74 7.91 5.25 -4.67
C ARG A 74 8.75 6.39 -4.10
N PHE A 75 9.77 6.10 -3.29
CA PHE A 75 10.70 7.11 -2.77
C PHE A 75 11.55 7.76 -3.86
N PHE A 76 11.82 7.05 -4.97
CA PHE A 76 12.63 7.53 -6.08
C PHE A 76 11.80 8.21 -7.19
N GLU A 77 10.50 8.31 -6.99
CA GLU A 77 9.55 8.74 -8.01
C GLU A 77 9.27 10.25 -7.99
N VAL A 78 9.47 10.87 -6.83
CA VAL A 78 9.15 12.28 -6.59
C VAL A 78 10.41 13.01 -6.14
N THR A 79 10.83 14.00 -6.92
CA THR A 79 11.90 14.94 -6.57
C THR A 79 11.32 16.33 -6.33
N PHE A 80 11.99 17.13 -5.49
CA PHE A 80 11.68 18.54 -5.36
C PHE A 80 12.64 19.33 -6.26
N GLU A 81 12.10 20.26 -7.03
CA GLU A 81 12.89 21.21 -7.83
C GLU A 81 12.37 22.62 -7.57
N VAL A 82 13.27 23.60 -7.59
CA VAL A 82 12.89 25.01 -7.45
C VAL A 82 12.60 25.53 -8.85
N CYS A 83 11.34 25.91 -9.11
CA CYS A 83 10.92 26.48 -10.38
C CYS A 83 10.64 27.98 -10.22
N TRP A 84 11.06 28.75 -11.23
CA TRP A 84 10.68 30.16 -11.32
C TRP A 84 9.24 30.28 -11.79
N MET A 85 8.43 31.07 -11.08
CA MET A 85 7.05 31.31 -11.45
C MET A 85 6.90 32.72 -12.01
N GLU A 86 6.92 32.82 -13.35
CA GLU A 86 6.85 34.09 -14.10
C GLU A 86 5.72 35.06 -13.67
N PRO A 87 4.49 34.62 -13.35
CA PRO A 87 3.41 35.52 -12.97
C PRO A 87 3.61 36.25 -11.63
N ILE A 88 4.48 35.74 -10.77
CA ILE A 88 4.63 36.19 -9.37
C ILE A 88 6.08 36.60 -9.04
N GLY A 89 7.03 36.36 -9.95
CA GLY A 89 8.42 36.76 -9.81
C GLY A 89 9.12 36.13 -8.60
N VAL A 90 8.76 34.89 -8.25
CA VAL A 90 9.36 34.17 -7.11
C VAL A 90 9.71 32.74 -7.48
N GLU A 91 10.78 32.24 -6.85
CA GLU A 91 11.17 30.83 -6.87
C GLU A 91 10.30 30.03 -5.90
N LEU A 92 9.60 29.01 -6.41
CA LEU A 92 8.77 28.12 -5.61
C LEU A 92 9.27 26.67 -5.75
N PRO A 93 9.39 25.92 -4.63
CA PRO A 93 9.65 24.50 -4.69
C PRO A 93 8.41 23.76 -5.22
N VAL A 94 8.59 22.96 -6.27
CA VAL A 94 7.54 22.16 -6.91
C VAL A 94 7.98 20.70 -6.92
N LEU A 95 7.02 19.80 -6.70
CA LEU A 95 7.24 18.36 -6.83
C LEU A 95 7.22 17.98 -8.31
N ARG A 96 8.32 17.42 -8.81
CA ARG A 96 8.40 16.85 -10.16
C ARG A 96 8.52 15.34 -10.13
N MET A 97 8.01 14.74 -11.19
CA MET A 97 8.14 13.30 -11.47
C MET A 97 9.52 13.04 -12.07
N THR A 98 10.24 12.04 -11.57
CA THR A 98 11.55 11.66 -12.10
C THR A 98 11.47 11.06 -13.52
N ALA A 99 12.61 11.05 -14.23
CA ALA A 99 12.72 10.47 -15.58
C ALA A 99 12.24 9.00 -15.65
N LEU A 100 12.35 8.27 -14.54
CA LEU A 100 11.84 6.90 -14.41
C LEU A 100 10.32 6.81 -14.61
N ARG A 101 9.55 7.79 -14.11
CA ARG A 101 8.09 7.90 -14.28
C ARG A 101 7.68 8.50 -15.63
N GLN A 102 8.61 9.12 -16.37
CA GLN A 102 8.35 9.67 -17.71
C GLN A 102 8.32 8.60 -18.80
N ASN A 103 8.85 7.40 -18.55
CA ASN A 103 8.73 6.29 -19.49
C ASN A 103 7.29 5.75 -19.48
N GLU A 104 6.53 6.03 -20.55
CA GLU A 104 5.12 5.70 -20.63
C GLU A 104 4.82 4.20 -20.54
N LEU A 105 5.67 3.36 -21.13
CA LEU A 105 5.45 1.92 -21.17
C LEU A 105 5.67 1.31 -19.77
N TYR A 106 6.72 1.74 -19.08
CA TYR A 106 6.98 1.36 -17.70
C TYR A 106 5.88 1.86 -16.76
N ARG A 107 5.46 3.13 -16.90
CA ARG A 107 4.39 3.74 -16.11
C ARG A 107 3.07 2.97 -16.26
N LYS A 108 2.64 2.68 -17.49
CA LYS A 108 1.36 1.98 -17.70
C LYS A 108 1.39 0.57 -17.11
N LEU A 109 2.38 -0.26 -17.48
CA LEU A 109 2.39 -1.67 -17.07
C LEU A 109 2.57 -1.85 -15.56
N PHE A 110 3.56 -1.19 -14.96
CA PHE A 110 3.89 -1.41 -13.55
C PHE A 110 3.03 -0.58 -12.59
N TYR A 111 2.78 0.69 -12.92
CA TYR A 111 2.10 1.60 -11.98
C TYR A 111 0.60 1.67 -12.18
N GLU A 112 0.08 1.54 -13.40
CA GLU A 112 -1.36 1.54 -13.62
C GLU A 112 -1.91 0.12 -13.46
N TRP A 113 -1.39 -0.85 -14.23
CA TRP A 113 -1.97 -2.19 -14.24
C TRP A 113 -1.54 -3.05 -13.05
N ALA A 114 -0.24 -3.27 -12.85
CA ALA A 114 0.21 -4.18 -11.80
C ALA A 114 -0.18 -3.67 -10.40
N TYR A 115 0.02 -2.38 -10.11
CA TYR A 115 -0.42 -1.78 -8.86
C TYR A 115 -1.93 -1.93 -8.65
N THR A 116 -2.76 -1.64 -9.67
CA THR A 116 -4.21 -1.71 -9.53
C THR A 116 -4.69 -3.13 -9.26
N LEU A 117 -4.10 -4.10 -9.96
CA LEU A 117 -4.43 -5.51 -9.76
C LEU A 117 -4.05 -5.97 -8.36
N ILE A 118 -2.82 -5.68 -7.92
CA ILE A 118 -2.29 -6.16 -6.63
C ILE A 118 -2.92 -5.43 -5.44
N MET A 119 -3.25 -4.14 -5.55
CA MET A 119 -3.75 -3.34 -4.42
C MET A 119 -5.27 -3.23 -4.35
N PHE A 120 -5.97 -3.47 -5.46
CA PHE A 120 -7.43 -3.39 -5.49
C PHE A 120 -8.04 -4.71 -5.91
N VAL A 121 -7.79 -5.18 -7.13
CA VAL A 121 -8.55 -6.32 -7.66
C VAL A 121 -8.35 -7.58 -6.80
N VAL A 122 -7.11 -7.97 -6.55
CA VAL A 122 -6.78 -9.16 -5.75
C VAL A 122 -7.30 -9.06 -4.30
N PRO A 123 -7.00 -8.01 -3.52
CA PRO A 123 -7.47 -7.94 -2.14
C PRO A 123 -9.00 -7.88 -2.06
N PHE A 124 -9.67 -7.16 -2.96
CA PHE A 124 -11.14 -7.13 -2.98
C PHE A 124 -11.74 -8.49 -3.35
N THR A 125 -11.20 -9.21 -4.34
CA THR A 125 -11.73 -10.54 -4.68
C THR A 125 -11.55 -11.52 -3.54
N VAL A 126 -10.39 -11.52 -2.88
CA VAL A 126 -10.13 -12.37 -1.71
C VAL A 126 -11.09 -12.00 -0.58
N LEU A 127 -11.25 -10.72 -0.26
CA LEU A 127 -12.18 -10.29 0.79
C LEU A 127 -13.62 -10.71 0.50
N ILE A 128 -14.10 -10.52 -0.73
CA ILE A 128 -15.47 -10.89 -1.10
C ILE A 128 -15.66 -12.40 -0.98
N ALA A 129 -14.74 -13.20 -1.54
CA ALA A 129 -14.82 -14.66 -1.49
C ALA A 129 -14.81 -15.17 -0.05
N VAL A 130 -13.84 -14.72 0.74
CA VAL A 130 -13.62 -15.15 2.12
C VAL A 130 -14.81 -14.75 3.01
N ASN A 131 -15.28 -13.51 2.93
CA ASN A 131 -16.43 -13.06 3.72
C ASN A 131 -17.73 -13.80 3.31
N SER A 132 -17.93 -14.08 2.02
CA SER A 132 -19.10 -14.83 1.55
C SER A 132 -19.12 -16.26 2.09
N MET A 133 -17.97 -16.94 2.09
CA MET A 133 -17.85 -18.29 2.64
C MET A 133 -18.09 -18.34 4.15
N VAL A 134 -17.57 -17.35 4.90
CA VAL A 134 -17.81 -17.25 6.34
C VAL A 134 -19.29 -17.05 6.65
N ILE A 135 -19.98 -16.16 5.93
CA ILE A 135 -21.42 -15.93 6.11
C ILE A 135 -22.22 -17.21 5.82
N GLY A 136 -21.86 -17.93 4.76
CA GLY A 136 -22.50 -19.20 4.40
C GLY A 136 -22.25 -20.33 5.40
N ALA A 137 -21.07 -20.38 6.02
CA ALA A 137 -20.77 -21.34 7.08
C ALA A 137 -21.60 -21.07 8.35
N ILE A 138 -21.72 -19.80 8.75
CA ILE A 138 -22.46 -19.39 9.95
C ILE A 138 -23.98 -19.65 9.80
N HIS A 139 -24.55 -19.46 8.61
CA HIS A 139 -25.99 -19.69 8.38
C HIS A 139 -26.37 -21.18 8.27
N LYS A 140 -25.40 -22.09 8.14
CA LYS A 140 -25.66 -23.53 8.05
C LYS A 140 -25.65 -24.23 9.42
N GLU A 141 -25.17 -23.56 10.45
CA GLU A 141 -25.28 -23.98 11.85
C GLU A 141 -26.56 -23.42 12.48
#